data_AF-A0AAU8GZZ9-F1
#
_entry.id   AF-A0AAU8GZZ9-F1
#
_cell.length_a   1.000
_cell.length_b   1.000
_cell.length_c   1.000
_cell.angle_alpha   90.00
_cell.angle_beta   90.00
_cell.angle_gamma   90.00
#
_symmetry.space_group_name_H-M   'P 1'
#
loop_
_entity.id
_entity.type
_entity.pdbx_description
1 polymer ?
#
loop_
_entity_poly.entity_id
_entity_poly.type
_entity_poly.pdbx_seq_one_letter_code
_entity_poly.pdbx_strand_id
1 'polypeptide(L)'
;MKNLLEFKNLVKELRLKKGLTQRQLAKLVGVSDMYIYAIEHPEKPQIPSDDIIRKLARALASNAEEESEILKKLLTYRTLIKIPPEARDLLLQMDKVEKYISDESMPAAFVERLKKDIQNVKLNDIIKKTGIEEKSLNAILNYRGILSRKEVISLAQALGQSVYEYLLLANYIPDNIKKLLENNKIELLLRNLEDLSDENLDELMDGIINIIQAYKKKTSEHDRRKHKSSGKKISEEE
;
A
#
# COMPACT_ATOMS: atom_id res chain seq x y z
N MET A 1 -16.43 -23.21 -9.56
CA MET A 1 -15.89 -24.51 -9.07
C MET A 1 -14.60 -24.33 -8.28
N LYS A 2 -13.53 -23.70 -8.82
CA LYS A 2 -12.25 -23.45 -8.10
C LYS A 2 -12.41 -23.00 -6.63
N ASN A 3 -13.08 -21.88 -6.40
CA ASN A 3 -13.25 -21.27 -5.06
C ASN A 3 -13.96 -22.18 -4.04
N LEU A 4 -14.80 -23.12 -4.52
CA LEU A 4 -15.49 -24.10 -3.69
C LEU A 4 -14.55 -25.27 -3.29
N LEU A 5 -13.62 -25.64 -4.18
CA LEU A 5 -12.55 -26.58 -3.88
C LEU A 5 -11.57 -25.99 -2.85
N GLU A 6 -11.22 -24.70 -3.01
CA GLU A 6 -10.33 -23.97 -2.11
C GLU A 6 -10.95 -23.81 -0.71
N PHE A 7 -12.26 -23.53 -0.62
CA PHE A 7 -12.97 -23.48 0.66
C PHE A 7 -12.86 -24.80 1.46
N LYS A 8 -13.19 -25.94 0.82
CA LYS A 8 -13.13 -27.24 1.52
C LYS A 8 -11.69 -27.64 1.90
N ASN A 9 -10.72 -27.28 1.07
CA ASN A 9 -9.31 -27.61 1.30
C ASN A 9 -8.79 -26.81 2.49
N LEU A 10 -9.06 -25.50 2.55
CA LEU A 10 -8.70 -24.66 3.69
C LEU A 10 -9.28 -25.17 5.02
N VAL A 11 -10.57 -25.53 5.06
CA VAL A 11 -11.20 -26.09 6.28
C VAL A 11 -10.51 -27.39 6.70
N LYS A 12 -10.25 -28.30 5.74
CA LYS A 12 -9.59 -29.59 5.99
C LYS A 12 -8.15 -29.42 6.46
N GLU A 13 -7.38 -28.54 5.83
CA GLU A 13 -5.99 -28.25 6.16
C GLU A 13 -5.86 -27.64 7.56
N LEU A 14 -6.67 -26.63 7.89
CA LEU A 14 -6.70 -26.04 9.23
C LEU A 14 -7.09 -27.07 10.29
N ARG A 15 -8.08 -27.92 10.01
CA ARG A 15 -8.51 -29.01 10.91
C ARG A 15 -7.35 -29.99 11.16
N LEU A 16 -6.62 -30.38 10.12
CA LEU A 16 -5.48 -31.29 10.22
C LEU A 16 -4.28 -30.63 10.92
N LYS A 17 -3.99 -29.35 10.66
CA LYS A 17 -2.98 -28.53 11.38
C LYS A 17 -3.26 -28.48 12.88
N LYS A 18 -4.54 -28.46 13.28
CA LYS A 18 -4.99 -28.54 14.67
C LYS A 18 -5.04 -29.96 15.26
N GLY A 19 -4.72 -31.01 14.48
CA GLY A 19 -4.81 -32.40 14.91
C GLY A 19 -6.23 -32.91 15.17
N LEU A 20 -7.26 -32.22 14.66
CA LEU A 20 -8.66 -32.52 14.95
C LEU A 20 -9.23 -33.55 13.96
N THR A 21 -10.03 -34.49 14.46
CA THR A 21 -10.94 -35.29 13.64
C THR A 21 -12.17 -34.46 13.23
N GLN A 22 -12.88 -34.86 12.17
CA GLN A 22 -14.11 -34.19 11.74
C GLN A 22 -15.17 -34.13 12.86
N ARG A 23 -15.27 -35.21 13.67
CA ARG A 23 -16.14 -35.30 14.85
C ARG A 23 -15.75 -34.34 15.99
N GLN A 24 -14.46 -34.15 16.23
CA GLN A 24 -14.00 -33.15 17.21
C GLN A 24 -14.30 -31.72 16.73
N LEU A 25 -14.07 -31.42 15.44
CA LEU A 25 -14.44 -30.12 14.87
C LEU A 25 -15.96 -29.90 14.94
N ALA A 26 -16.77 -30.90 14.60
CA ALA A 26 -18.24 -30.82 14.67
C ALA A 26 -18.72 -30.45 16.07
N LYS A 27 -18.15 -31.10 17.11
CA LYS A 27 -18.44 -30.80 18.51
C LYS A 27 -18.05 -29.37 18.93
N LEU A 28 -16.90 -28.87 18.46
CA LEU A 28 -16.45 -27.49 18.73
C LEU A 28 -17.33 -26.43 18.03
N VAL A 29 -17.79 -26.73 16.82
CA VAL A 29 -18.63 -25.84 16.00
C VAL A 29 -20.12 -25.92 16.41
N GLY A 30 -20.55 -26.97 17.09
CA GLY A 30 -21.94 -27.18 17.50
C GLY A 30 -22.83 -27.71 16.37
N VAL A 31 -22.29 -28.58 15.50
CA VAL A 31 -23.00 -29.21 14.37
C VAL A 31 -22.83 -30.73 14.40
N SER A 32 -23.54 -31.45 13.53
CA SER A 32 -23.36 -32.91 13.40
C SER A 32 -22.08 -33.26 12.65
N ASP A 33 -21.50 -34.43 12.95
CA ASP A 33 -20.31 -34.97 12.27
C ASP A 33 -20.50 -35.01 10.74
N MET A 34 -21.70 -35.40 10.29
CA MET A 34 -22.09 -35.41 8.88
C MET A 34 -22.09 -34.02 8.22
N TYR A 35 -22.31 -32.94 8.98
CA TYR A 35 -22.25 -31.59 8.43
C TYR A 35 -20.81 -31.16 8.13
N ILE A 36 -19.85 -31.50 8.99
CA ILE A 36 -18.41 -31.29 8.71
C ILE A 36 -17.95 -32.17 7.54
N TYR A 37 -18.40 -33.43 7.49
CA TYR A 37 -18.16 -34.30 6.33
C TYR A 37 -18.71 -33.70 5.02
N ALA A 38 -19.93 -33.15 5.05
CA ALA A 38 -20.53 -32.49 3.89
C ALA A 38 -19.75 -31.24 3.46
N ILE A 39 -19.18 -30.46 4.38
CA ILE A 39 -18.30 -29.33 4.06
C ILE A 39 -17.00 -29.81 3.37
N GLU A 40 -16.39 -30.88 3.88
CA GLU A 40 -15.11 -31.41 3.36
C GLU A 40 -15.28 -32.39 2.16
N HIS A 41 -16.52 -32.61 1.70
CA HIS A 41 -16.85 -33.64 0.73
C HIS A 41 -16.03 -33.50 -0.58
N PRO A 42 -15.48 -34.60 -1.14
CA PRO A 42 -14.60 -34.52 -2.31
C PRO A 42 -15.27 -33.87 -3.53
N GLU A 43 -16.47 -34.33 -3.90
CA GLU A 43 -17.13 -33.93 -5.15
C GLU A 43 -18.14 -32.77 -5.01
N LYS A 44 -18.99 -32.80 -3.98
CA LYS A 44 -20.07 -31.83 -3.75
C LYS A 44 -20.01 -31.22 -2.34
N PRO A 45 -18.94 -30.46 -2.01
CA PRO A 45 -18.81 -29.82 -0.70
C PRO A 45 -19.92 -28.79 -0.46
N GLN A 46 -20.45 -28.77 0.76
CA GLN A 46 -21.50 -27.85 1.20
C GLN A 46 -20.90 -26.53 1.71
N ILE A 47 -21.54 -25.41 1.35
CA ILE A 47 -21.15 -24.07 1.81
C ILE A 47 -21.98 -23.68 3.05
N PRO A 48 -21.35 -23.46 4.22
CA PRO A 48 -22.06 -23.09 5.44
C PRO A 48 -22.69 -21.68 5.43
N SER A 49 -23.50 -21.40 6.45
CA SER A 49 -23.99 -20.06 6.78
C SER A 49 -22.85 -19.18 7.36
N ASP A 50 -23.08 -17.87 7.46
CA ASP A 50 -22.11 -16.95 8.09
C ASP A 50 -21.86 -17.34 9.56
N ASP A 51 -22.92 -17.60 10.34
CA ASP A 51 -22.82 -18.06 11.73
C ASP A 51 -21.94 -19.32 11.89
N ILE A 52 -22.11 -20.33 11.03
CA ILE A 52 -21.27 -21.52 11.07
C ILE A 52 -19.83 -21.23 10.62
N ILE A 53 -19.60 -20.31 9.67
CA ILE A 53 -18.24 -19.86 9.32
C ILE A 53 -17.54 -19.18 10.49
N ARG A 54 -18.24 -18.33 11.27
CA ARG A 54 -17.68 -17.71 12.48
C ARG A 54 -17.32 -18.74 13.54
N LYS A 55 -18.16 -19.76 13.72
CA LYS A 55 -17.88 -20.90 14.62
C LYS A 55 -16.71 -21.75 14.14
N LEU A 56 -16.59 -21.99 12.82
CA LEU A 56 -15.43 -22.66 12.21
C LEU A 56 -14.14 -21.87 12.44
N ALA A 57 -14.13 -20.56 12.18
CA ALA A 57 -12.96 -19.72 12.39
C ALA A 57 -12.48 -19.79 13.85
N ARG A 58 -13.40 -19.65 14.82
CA ARG A 58 -13.11 -19.82 16.26
C ARG A 58 -12.55 -21.18 16.63
N ALA A 59 -13.14 -22.25 16.12
CA ALA A 59 -12.71 -23.61 16.42
C ALA A 59 -11.35 -23.98 15.78
N LEU A 60 -10.97 -23.31 14.68
CA LEU A 60 -9.77 -23.59 13.90
C LEU A 60 -8.60 -22.64 14.23
N ALA A 61 -8.83 -21.50 14.88
CA ALA A 61 -7.81 -20.54 15.27
C ALA A 61 -7.09 -20.90 16.58
N SER A 62 -5.89 -20.34 16.79
CA SER A 62 -5.10 -20.46 18.03
C SER A 62 -5.12 -19.18 18.87
N ASN A 63 -5.45 -18.05 18.26
CA ASN A 63 -5.53 -16.72 18.86
C ASN A 63 -6.50 -15.84 18.05
N ALA A 64 -6.77 -14.61 18.52
CA ALA A 64 -7.73 -13.71 17.88
C ALA A 64 -7.30 -13.18 16.50
N GLU A 65 -5.99 -13.11 16.23
CA GLU A 65 -5.45 -12.69 14.93
C GLU A 65 -5.66 -13.79 13.87
N GLU A 66 -5.32 -15.03 14.20
CA GLU A 66 -5.59 -16.21 13.36
C GLU A 66 -7.11 -16.43 13.17
N GLU A 67 -7.96 -16.12 14.18
CA GLU A 67 -9.43 -16.13 14.02
C GLU A 67 -9.88 -15.12 12.96
N SER A 68 -9.39 -13.87 13.04
CA SER A 68 -9.73 -12.81 12.09
C SER A 68 -9.29 -13.16 10.67
N GLU A 69 -8.09 -13.71 10.50
CA GLU A 69 -7.55 -14.09 9.18
C GLU A 69 -8.32 -15.28 8.57
N ILE A 70 -8.57 -16.34 9.35
CA ILE A 70 -9.37 -17.49 8.92
C ILE A 70 -10.80 -17.05 8.57
N LEU A 71 -11.41 -16.19 9.41
CA LEU A 71 -12.75 -15.66 9.17
C LEU A 71 -12.82 -14.85 7.86
N LYS A 72 -11.85 -13.94 7.62
CA LYS A 72 -11.75 -13.18 6.36
C LYS A 72 -11.70 -14.14 5.17
N LYS A 73 -10.78 -15.11 5.18
CA LYS A 73 -10.61 -16.10 4.10
C LYS A 73 -11.88 -16.91 3.82
N LEU A 74 -12.50 -17.49 4.85
CA LEU A 74 -13.71 -18.32 4.70
C LEU A 74 -14.91 -17.49 4.18
N LEU A 75 -15.08 -16.25 4.64
CA LEU A 75 -16.14 -15.36 4.15
C LEU A 75 -15.90 -14.93 2.70
N THR A 76 -14.67 -14.58 2.31
CA THR A 76 -14.32 -14.24 0.92
C THR A 76 -14.69 -15.38 -0.03
N TYR A 77 -14.28 -16.62 0.28
CA TYR A 77 -14.67 -17.78 -0.51
C TYR A 77 -16.19 -17.97 -0.59
N ARG A 78 -16.92 -17.89 0.54
CA ARG A 78 -18.38 -18.00 0.55
C ARG A 78 -19.04 -16.95 -0.35
N THR A 79 -18.58 -15.70 -0.29
CA THR A 79 -19.07 -14.60 -1.14
C THR A 79 -18.80 -14.91 -2.61
N LEU A 80 -17.56 -15.24 -2.98
CA LEU A 80 -17.15 -15.59 -4.34
C LEU A 80 -17.91 -16.78 -4.96
N ILE A 81 -18.43 -17.70 -4.15
CA ILE A 81 -19.23 -18.84 -4.64
C ILE A 81 -20.72 -18.48 -4.74
N LYS A 82 -21.25 -17.66 -3.82
CA LYS A 82 -22.68 -17.26 -3.81
C LYS A 82 -23.01 -16.06 -4.69
N ILE A 83 -22.02 -15.28 -5.09
CA ILE A 83 -22.22 -14.11 -5.95
C ILE A 83 -22.70 -14.55 -7.36
N PRO A 84 -23.70 -13.84 -7.95
CA PRO A 84 -24.09 -14.06 -9.34
C PRO A 84 -22.88 -13.92 -10.29
N PRO A 85 -22.80 -14.70 -11.39
CA PRO A 85 -21.70 -14.61 -12.35
C PRO A 85 -21.44 -13.19 -12.83
N GLU A 86 -22.49 -12.41 -13.08
CA GLU A 86 -22.47 -11.03 -13.57
C GLU A 86 -21.80 -10.06 -12.58
N ALA A 87 -21.90 -10.34 -11.29
CA ALA A 87 -21.27 -9.57 -10.23
C ALA A 87 -19.90 -10.14 -9.79
N ARG A 88 -19.48 -11.30 -10.32
CA ARG A 88 -18.19 -11.91 -9.99
C ARG A 88 -17.02 -11.10 -10.53
N ASP A 89 -17.15 -10.52 -11.73
CA ASP A 89 -16.06 -9.75 -12.34
C ASP A 89 -15.79 -8.45 -11.59
N LEU A 90 -16.83 -7.78 -11.07
CA LEU A 90 -16.71 -6.65 -10.14
C LEU A 90 -15.91 -7.03 -8.90
N LEU A 91 -16.17 -8.20 -8.30
CA LEU A 91 -15.48 -8.64 -7.08
C LEU A 91 -14.07 -9.19 -7.34
N LEU A 92 -13.82 -9.85 -8.47
CA LEU A 92 -12.46 -10.28 -8.86
C LEU A 92 -11.60 -9.11 -9.34
N GLN A 93 -12.22 -8.02 -9.81
CA GLN A 93 -11.53 -6.76 -9.96
C GLN A 93 -11.12 -6.19 -8.59
N MET A 94 -11.78 -6.49 -7.47
CA MET A 94 -11.41 -5.92 -6.17
C MET A 94 -9.98 -6.23 -5.72
N ASP A 95 -9.38 -7.37 -6.09
CA ASP A 95 -7.95 -7.66 -5.81
C ASP A 95 -7.00 -6.84 -6.72
N LYS A 96 -7.41 -6.56 -7.97
CA LYS A 96 -6.71 -5.56 -8.80
C LYS A 96 -6.94 -4.16 -8.26
N VAL A 97 -8.10 -3.91 -7.66
CA VAL A 97 -8.38 -2.65 -7.01
C VAL A 97 -7.56 -2.63 -5.71
N GLU A 98 -7.21 -3.71 -4.99
CA GLU A 98 -6.09 -3.68 -3.99
C GLU A 98 -4.68 -3.35 -4.61
N LYS A 99 -4.60 -3.05 -5.92
CA LYS A 99 -3.49 -2.39 -6.65
C LYS A 99 -3.87 -1.05 -7.37
N TYR A 100 -5.16 -0.66 -7.35
CA TYR A 100 -5.78 0.51 -7.99
C TYR A 100 -6.90 1.20 -7.12
N ILE A 101 -7.05 0.92 -5.81
CA ILE A 101 -7.95 1.61 -4.84
C ILE A 101 -7.18 2.87 -4.40
N SER A 102 -7.64 4.08 -4.70
CA SER A 102 -8.76 4.44 -5.58
C SER A 102 -8.63 5.90 -5.94
N ASP A 103 -9.27 6.34 -7.02
CA ASP A 103 -9.56 7.77 -7.24
C ASP A 103 -10.43 8.38 -6.11
N GLU A 104 -10.96 7.54 -5.20
CA GLU A 104 -11.74 7.92 -4.02
C GLU A 104 -10.95 7.91 -2.69
N SER A 105 -9.65 7.58 -2.66
CA SER A 105 -8.85 7.55 -1.42
C SER A 105 -7.36 7.82 -1.63
N MET A 106 -6.73 8.55 -0.70
CA MET A 106 -5.27 8.61 -0.60
C MET A 106 -4.65 7.21 -0.46
N PRO A 107 -3.42 6.98 -0.98
CA PRO A 107 -2.73 5.70 -0.87
C PRO A 107 -2.49 5.28 0.57
N ALA A 108 -2.56 3.97 0.86
CA ALA A 108 -2.42 3.45 2.22
C ALA A 108 -1.12 3.91 2.92
N ALA A 109 0.02 3.90 2.22
CA ALA A 109 1.30 4.34 2.75
C ALA A 109 1.31 5.82 3.20
N PHE A 110 0.58 6.69 2.48
CA PHE A 110 0.35 8.08 2.91
C PHE A 110 -0.51 8.14 4.17
N VAL A 111 -1.61 7.39 4.22
CA VAL A 111 -2.54 7.40 5.37
C VAL A 111 -1.86 6.86 6.64
N GLU A 112 -1.05 5.79 6.55
CA GLU A 112 -0.27 5.29 7.70
C GLU A 112 0.74 6.31 8.20
N ARG A 113 1.50 6.94 7.29
CA ARG A 113 2.46 7.99 7.66
C ARG A 113 1.76 9.17 8.32
N LEU A 114 0.66 9.63 7.73
CA LEU A 114 -0.13 10.72 8.29
C LEU A 114 -0.65 10.37 9.69
N LYS A 115 -1.22 9.18 9.88
CA LYS A 115 -1.69 8.70 11.19
C LYS A 115 -0.60 8.75 12.25
N LYS A 116 0.62 8.34 11.91
CA LYS A 116 1.79 8.37 12.80
C LYS A 116 2.19 9.81 13.16
N ASP A 117 2.25 10.70 12.17
CA ASP A 117 2.74 12.07 12.36
C ASP A 117 1.75 12.95 13.14
N ILE A 118 0.45 12.65 13.13
CA ILE A 118 -0.58 13.39 13.89
C ILE A 118 -0.81 12.90 15.33
N GLN A 119 -0.23 11.77 15.76
CA GLN A 119 -0.53 11.16 17.08
C GLN A 119 -0.34 12.13 18.26
N ASN A 120 0.63 13.04 18.14
CA ASN A 120 0.99 14.02 19.17
C ASN A 120 0.56 15.46 18.82
N VAL A 121 -0.29 15.64 17.80
CA VAL A 121 -0.71 16.95 17.28
C VAL A 121 -2.23 17.08 17.41
N LYS A 122 -2.72 18.21 17.94
CA LYS A 122 -4.16 18.46 18.01
C LYS A 122 -4.70 18.70 16.59
N LEU A 123 -5.73 17.95 16.20
CA LEU A 123 -6.34 18.05 14.87
C LEU A 123 -6.76 19.48 14.51
N ASN A 124 -7.30 20.22 15.49
CA ASN A 124 -7.69 21.63 15.36
C ASN A 124 -6.54 22.57 14.97
N ASP A 125 -5.30 22.27 15.39
CA ASP A 125 -4.12 23.09 15.05
C ASP A 125 -3.64 22.78 13.62
N ILE A 126 -3.88 21.56 13.12
CA ILE A 126 -3.65 21.19 11.71
C ILE A 126 -4.68 21.92 10.83
N ILE A 127 -5.97 21.77 11.13
CA ILE A 127 -7.09 22.40 10.40
C ILE A 127 -6.86 23.91 10.22
N LYS A 128 -6.49 24.62 11.29
CA LYS A 128 -6.19 26.06 11.25
C LYS A 128 -4.99 26.43 10.37
N LYS A 129 -3.97 25.57 10.28
CA LYS A 129 -2.75 25.82 9.49
C LYS A 129 -2.92 25.45 8.02
N THR A 130 -3.75 24.45 7.71
CA THR A 130 -3.89 23.90 6.35
C THR A 130 -5.12 24.40 5.62
N GLY A 131 -6.17 24.80 6.34
CA GLY A 131 -7.48 25.11 5.77
C GLY A 131 -8.28 23.88 5.31
N ILE A 132 -7.81 22.66 5.61
CA ILE A 132 -8.49 21.40 5.28
C ILE A 132 -9.64 21.20 6.28
N GLU A 133 -10.85 20.92 5.77
CA GLU A 133 -12.01 20.64 6.62
C GLU A 133 -11.78 19.40 7.52
N GLU A 134 -12.27 19.47 8.76
CA GLU A 134 -12.21 18.35 9.70
C GLU A 134 -12.87 17.08 9.14
N LYS A 135 -14.00 17.24 8.43
CA LYS A 135 -14.70 16.16 7.75
C LYS A 135 -13.78 15.48 6.73
N SER A 136 -13.12 16.25 5.87
CA SER A 136 -12.19 15.72 4.87
C SER A 136 -11.03 14.99 5.53
N LEU A 137 -10.38 15.60 6.55
CA LEU A 137 -9.24 15.00 7.23
C LEU A 137 -9.61 13.68 7.94
N ASN A 138 -10.74 13.65 8.64
CA ASN A 138 -11.28 12.41 9.23
C ASN A 138 -11.60 11.35 8.16
N ALA A 139 -12.06 11.76 6.98
CA ALA A 139 -12.32 10.84 5.89
C ALA A 139 -11.02 10.22 5.34
N ILE A 140 -9.94 11.01 5.17
CA ILE A 140 -8.58 10.50 4.83
C ILE A 140 -8.11 9.44 5.84
N LEU A 141 -8.24 9.73 7.14
CA LEU A 141 -7.79 8.83 8.22
C LEU A 141 -8.58 7.50 8.27
N ASN A 142 -9.75 7.46 7.65
CA ASN A 142 -10.56 6.26 7.48
C ASN A 142 -10.45 5.63 6.07
N TYR A 143 -9.43 6.01 5.28
CA TYR A 143 -9.19 5.56 3.89
C TYR A 143 -10.39 5.83 2.96
N ARG A 144 -11.00 7.01 3.11
CA ARG A 144 -12.17 7.45 2.34
C ARG A 144 -12.02 8.92 1.99
N GLY A 145 -11.36 9.24 0.89
CA GLY A 145 -11.23 10.60 0.40
C GLY A 145 -9.81 10.92 -0.06
N ILE A 146 -9.71 11.94 -0.92
CA ILE A 146 -8.48 12.44 -1.50
C ILE A 146 -8.18 13.85 -0.99
N LEU A 147 -6.90 14.17 -0.85
CA LEU A 147 -6.40 15.54 -0.68
C LEU A 147 -5.78 15.98 -1.99
N SER A 148 -6.08 17.19 -2.46
CA SER A 148 -5.37 17.75 -3.61
C SER A 148 -3.87 17.89 -3.32
N ARG A 149 -3.06 17.97 -4.38
CA ARG A 149 -1.62 18.23 -4.28
C ARG A 149 -1.29 19.44 -3.39
N LYS A 150 -2.11 20.51 -3.46
CA LYS A 150 -1.92 21.72 -2.64
C LYS A 150 -2.12 21.41 -1.16
N GLU A 151 -3.17 20.68 -0.82
CA GLU A 151 -3.47 20.28 0.56
C GLU A 151 -2.40 19.35 1.12
N VAL A 152 -1.88 18.39 0.33
CA VAL A 152 -0.75 17.54 0.74
C VAL A 152 0.50 18.36 1.07
N ILE A 153 0.81 19.39 0.26
CA ILE A 153 1.94 20.31 0.53
C ILE A 153 1.70 21.08 1.83
N SER A 154 0.52 21.67 2.01
CA SER A 154 0.17 22.42 3.22
C SER A 154 0.18 21.55 4.48
N LEU A 155 -0.28 20.30 4.38
CA LEU A 155 -0.29 19.32 5.46
C LEU A 155 1.14 18.93 5.88
N ALA A 156 2.01 18.62 4.91
CA ALA A 156 3.43 18.34 5.17
C ALA A 156 4.13 19.53 5.85
N GLN A 157 3.90 20.75 5.35
CA GLN A 157 4.44 21.98 5.95
C GLN A 157 3.92 22.22 7.37
N ALA A 158 2.62 22.02 7.63
CA ALA A 158 2.00 22.22 8.94
C ALA A 158 2.53 21.23 10.01
N LEU A 159 2.91 20.02 9.58
CA LEU A 159 3.49 18.95 10.41
C LEU A 159 5.03 18.95 10.45
N GLY A 160 5.69 19.90 9.77
CA GLY A 160 7.16 19.96 9.70
C GLY A 160 7.81 18.80 8.94
N GLN A 161 7.06 18.12 8.08
CA GLN A 161 7.49 16.94 7.32
C GLN A 161 8.05 17.28 5.95
N SER A 162 8.78 16.34 5.35
CA SER A 162 9.30 16.48 3.99
C SER A 162 8.15 16.53 2.97
N VAL A 163 7.98 17.69 2.33
CA VAL A 163 7.01 17.87 1.24
C VAL A 163 7.25 16.87 0.10
N TYR A 164 8.51 16.55 -0.20
CA TYR A 164 8.86 15.57 -1.23
C TYR A 164 8.38 14.15 -0.87
N GLU A 165 8.61 13.74 0.38
CA GLU A 165 8.22 12.43 0.88
C GLU A 165 6.69 12.28 0.93
N TYR A 166 5.99 13.31 1.42
CA TYR A 166 4.53 13.34 1.45
C TYR A 166 3.90 13.30 0.06
N LEU A 167 4.48 14.03 -0.92
CA LEU A 167 4.03 13.96 -2.31
C LEU A 167 4.26 12.57 -2.91
N LEU A 168 5.42 11.95 -2.67
CA LEU A 168 5.74 10.61 -3.16
C LEU A 168 4.78 9.55 -2.58
N LEU A 169 4.56 9.55 -1.26
CA LEU A 169 3.62 8.64 -0.60
C LEU A 169 2.17 8.85 -1.08
N ALA A 170 1.81 10.08 -1.45
CA ALA A 170 0.53 10.44 -2.04
C ALA A 170 0.41 10.13 -3.55
N ASN A 171 1.41 9.47 -4.16
CA ASN A 171 1.52 9.22 -5.60
C ASN A 171 1.50 10.50 -6.47
N TYR A 172 1.87 11.66 -5.91
CA TYR A 172 1.97 12.93 -6.64
C TYR A 172 3.39 13.16 -7.18
N ILE A 173 3.51 13.28 -8.50
CA ILE A 173 4.76 13.64 -9.18
C ILE A 173 5.26 15.03 -8.70
N PRO A 174 6.46 15.13 -8.09
CA PRO A 174 7.06 16.40 -7.70
C PRO A 174 7.38 17.29 -8.92
N ASP A 175 7.29 18.62 -8.78
CA ASP A 175 7.43 19.54 -9.94
C ASP A 175 8.84 19.51 -10.58
N ASN A 176 9.88 19.18 -9.81
CA ASN A 176 11.23 18.96 -10.33
C ASN A 176 11.33 17.70 -11.21
N ILE A 177 10.44 16.72 -11.02
CA ILE A 177 10.37 15.51 -11.86
C ILE A 177 9.55 15.78 -13.13
N LYS A 178 8.49 16.60 -13.08
CA LYS A 178 7.69 16.93 -14.28
C LYS A 178 8.52 17.47 -15.44
N LYS A 179 9.41 18.44 -15.16
CA LYS A 179 10.35 19.01 -16.13
C LYS A 179 11.35 17.99 -16.71
N LEU A 180 11.61 16.91 -15.97
CA LEU A 180 12.47 15.82 -16.42
C LEU A 180 11.70 14.88 -17.38
N LEU A 181 10.42 14.64 -17.12
CA LEU A 181 9.53 13.84 -17.98
C LEU A 181 9.21 14.52 -19.32
N GLU A 182 9.26 15.85 -19.39
CA GLU A 182 9.15 16.62 -20.65
C GLU A 182 10.33 16.39 -21.61
N ASN A 183 11.41 15.70 -21.17
CA ASN A 183 12.56 15.40 -21.99
C ASN A 183 12.42 14.04 -22.69
N ASN A 184 12.35 14.03 -24.02
CA ASN A 184 12.21 12.82 -24.83
C ASN A 184 13.27 11.74 -24.59
N LYS A 185 14.48 12.09 -24.15
CA LYS A 185 15.53 11.12 -23.78
C LYS A 185 15.22 10.41 -22.46
N ILE A 186 14.56 11.10 -21.53
CA ILE A 186 14.09 10.52 -20.28
C ILE A 186 12.90 9.62 -20.55
N GLU A 187 11.96 10.02 -21.42
CA GLU A 187 10.87 9.15 -21.84
C GLU A 187 11.39 7.83 -22.45
N LEU A 188 12.36 7.91 -23.37
CA LEU A 188 13.00 6.73 -23.94
C LEU A 188 13.69 5.87 -22.88
N LEU A 189 14.41 6.48 -21.94
CA LEU A 189 15.04 5.75 -20.83
C LEU A 189 13.99 5.01 -19.99
N LEU A 190 12.93 5.70 -19.56
CA LEU A 190 11.86 5.13 -18.73
C LEU A 190 11.15 3.95 -19.40
N ARG A 191 10.91 4.01 -20.71
CA ARG A 191 10.29 2.92 -21.48
C ARG A 191 11.11 1.62 -21.48
N ASN A 192 12.44 1.71 -21.35
CA ASN A 192 13.34 0.55 -21.36
C ASN A 192 13.76 0.13 -19.93
N LEU A 193 13.35 0.84 -18.87
CA LEU A 193 13.73 0.47 -17.48
C LEU A 193 13.12 -0.86 -17.04
N GLU A 194 11.92 -1.22 -17.53
CA GLU A 194 11.25 -2.49 -17.18
C GLU A 194 11.99 -3.72 -17.76
N ASP A 195 12.80 -3.52 -18.81
CA ASP A 195 13.59 -4.57 -19.46
C ASP A 195 14.99 -4.75 -18.84
N LEU A 196 15.39 -3.91 -17.86
CA LEU A 196 16.69 -4.01 -17.21
C LEU A 196 16.64 -4.99 -16.02
N SER A 197 17.69 -5.80 -15.88
CA SER A 197 17.98 -6.52 -14.62
C SER A 197 18.40 -5.54 -13.52
N ASP A 198 18.21 -5.94 -12.26
CA ASP A 198 18.62 -5.16 -11.08
C ASP A 198 20.10 -4.72 -11.18
N GLU A 199 20.99 -5.61 -11.63
CA GLU A 199 22.42 -5.35 -11.85
C GLU A 199 22.68 -4.22 -12.86
N ASN A 200 21.97 -4.23 -14.00
CA ASN A 200 22.09 -3.18 -15.03
C ASN A 200 21.44 -1.86 -14.56
N LEU A 201 20.42 -1.94 -13.71
CA LEU A 201 19.78 -0.77 -13.11
C LEU A 201 20.71 -0.10 -12.09
N ASP A 202 21.42 -0.88 -11.27
CA ASP A 202 22.44 -0.36 -10.35
C ASP A 202 23.60 0.31 -11.11
N GLU A 203 24.14 -0.31 -12.18
CA GLU A 203 25.17 0.31 -13.03
C GLU A 203 24.70 1.65 -13.66
N LEU A 204 23.45 1.70 -14.14
CA LEU A 204 22.84 2.94 -14.66
C LEU A 204 22.79 4.03 -13.58
N MET A 205 22.35 3.66 -12.37
CA MET A 205 22.21 4.58 -11.24
C MET A 205 23.57 5.12 -10.77
N ASP A 206 24.58 4.26 -10.67
CA ASP A 206 25.96 4.67 -10.38
C ASP A 206 26.53 5.59 -11.46
N GLY A 207 26.26 5.31 -12.74
CA GLY A 207 26.61 6.20 -13.85
C GLY A 207 26.03 7.61 -13.68
N ILE A 208 24.73 7.70 -13.37
CA ILE A 208 24.04 8.98 -13.11
C ILE A 208 24.62 9.69 -11.88
N ILE A 209 24.85 8.96 -10.77
CA ILE A 209 25.42 9.50 -9.54
C ILE A 209 26.82 10.08 -9.80
N ASN A 210 27.68 9.36 -10.52
CA ASN A 210 29.03 9.80 -10.86
C ASN A 210 29.04 11.10 -11.70
N ILE A 211 28.13 11.22 -12.68
CA ILE A 211 27.95 12.44 -13.48
C ILE A 211 27.54 13.62 -12.58
N ILE A 212 26.57 13.41 -11.68
CA ILE A 212 26.09 14.45 -10.73
C ILE A 212 27.23 14.88 -9.79
N GLN A 213 28.01 13.95 -9.25
CA GLN A 213 29.15 14.26 -8.38
C GLN A 213 30.23 15.05 -9.13
N ALA A 214 30.58 14.64 -10.36
CA ALA A 214 31.55 15.35 -11.21
C ALA A 214 31.10 16.79 -11.53
N TYR A 215 29.80 16.99 -11.79
CA TYR A 215 29.23 18.32 -12.01
C TYR A 215 29.29 19.20 -10.74
N LYS A 216 28.88 18.66 -9.58
CA LYS A 216 28.99 19.36 -8.28
C LYS A 216 30.43 19.75 -7.94
N LYS A 217 31.41 18.89 -8.25
CA LYS A 217 32.82 19.19 -8.06
C LYS A 217 33.28 20.36 -8.94
N LYS A 218 32.99 20.31 -10.25
CA LYS A 218 33.34 21.39 -11.20
C LYS A 218 32.74 22.75 -10.83
N THR A 219 31.48 22.79 -10.42
CA THR A 219 30.82 24.02 -9.96
C THR A 219 31.48 24.57 -8.68
N SER A 220 31.73 23.72 -7.68
CA SER A 220 32.41 24.13 -6.44
C SER A 220 33.85 24.65 -6.66
N GLU A 221 34.58 24.13 -7.65
CA GLU A 221 35.89 24.64 -8.03
C GLU A 221 35.83 25.96 -8.80
N HIS A 222 34.78 26.17 -9.60
CA HIS A 222 34.58 27.40 -10.36
C HIS A 222 34.27 28.60 -9.44
N ASP A 223 33.43 28.40 -8.43
CA ASP A 223 33.10 29.45 -7.45
C ASP A 223 34.31 29.81 -6.57
N ARG A 224 35.11 28.81 -6.16
CA ARG A 224 36.40 29.04 -5.46
C ARG A 224 37.39 29.83 -6.29
N ARG A 225 37.39 29.70 -7.62
CA ARG A 225 38.26 30.47 -8.53
C ARG A 225 37.76 31.92 -8.71
N LYS A 226 36.44 32.15 -8.80
CA LYS A 226 35.86 33.50 -8.85
C LYS A 226 36.14 34.33 -7.58
N HIS A 227 36.05 33.74 -6.40
CA HIS A 227 36.40 34.45 -5.16
C HIS A 227 37.89 34.81 -5.10
N LYS A 228 38.80 33.97 -5.62
CA LYS A 228 40.24 34.30 -5.70
C LYS A 228 40.59 35.39 -6.71
N SER A 229 39.85 35.54 -7.81
CA SER A 229 40.12 36.61 -8.79
C SER A 229 39.56 37.98 -8.37
N SER A 230 38.52 38.02 -7.52
CA SER A 230 37.99 39.29 -6.98
C SER A 230 38.86 39.89 -5.87
N GLY A 231 39.70 39.09 -5.21
CA GLY A 231 40.56 39.54 -4.10
C GLY A 231 41.96 40.01 -4.50
N LYS A 232 42.31 40.01 -5.80
CA LYS A 232 43.68 40.27 -6.28
C LYS A 232 43.82 41.53 -7.16
N LYS A 233 42.95 42.52 -6.95
CA LYS A 233 42.92 43.79 -7.70
C LYS A 233 43.00 45.06 -6.83
N ILE A 234 43.38 44.93 -5.55
CA ILE A 234 43.44 46.04 -4.58
C ILE A 234 44.75 45.97 -3.76
N SER A 235 45.89 45.72 -4.42
CA SER A 235 47.20 45.65 -3.75
C SER A 235 48.40 45.93 -4.66
N GLU A 236 48.21 46.69 -5.74
CA GLU A 236 49.28 47.17 -6.64
C GLU A 236 48.98 48.63 -7.05
N GLU A 237 48.69 49.49 -6.08
CA GLU A 237 48.62 50.95 -6.23
C GLU A 237 48.63 51.62 -4.83
N GLU A 238 49.81 51.66 -4.19
CA GLU A 238 50.25 52.62 -3.14
C GLU A 238 51.74 52.39 -2.81
#